data_AF-A0A819ZY02-F1
#
_entry.id   AF-A0A819ZY02-F1
#
_cell.length_a   1.000
_cell.length_b   1.000
_cell.length_c   1.000
_cell.angle_alpha   90.00
_cell.angle_beta   90.00
_cell.angle_gamma   90.00
#
_symmetry.space_group_name_H-M   'P 1'
#
loop_
_entity.id
_entity.type
_entity.pdbx_description
1 polymer ?
#
loop_
_entity_poly.entity_id
_entity_poly.type
_entity_poly.pdbx_seq_one_letter_code
_entity_poly.pdbx_strand_id
1 'polypeptide(L)'
;SEILNKIPSNYIRHWGFAQSKSEYEQLLIEGDVVVSTAQHEFFGVAMLEACRAGCIPIVPDRLAYTELYPNEQHRYRTRTQLLNKLKEYCQKADYVRNRVPKQDTFQFEWEKNDGIRQKYLQLFESNISN
;
A
#
# COMPACT_ATOMS: atom_id res chain seq x y z
N SER A 1 0.79 23.98 0.51
CA SER A 1 0.10 23.97 -0.79
C SER A 1 -1.30 24.56 -0.60
N GLU A 2 -1.89 25.16 -1.63
CA GLU A 2 -3.20 25.83 -1.55
C GLU A 2 -4.36 24.90 -1.12
N ILE A 3 -4.19 23.58 -1.28
CA ILE A 3 -5.19 22.56 -0.93
C ILE A 3 -5.28 22.35 0.59
N LEU A 4 -4.15 22.40 1.32
CA LEU A 4 -4.15 22.19 2.76
C LEU A 4 -4.94 23.26 3.51
N ASN A 5 -4.94 24.50 2.99
CA ASN A 5 -5.71 25.61 3.55
C ASN A 5 -7.23 25.44 3.33
N LYS A 6 -7.65 24.51 2.46
CA LYS A 6 -9.06 24.21 2.16
C LYS A 6 -9.60 23.01 2.94
N ILE A 7 -8.73 22.27 3.66
CA ILE A 7 -9.11 21.09 4.45
C ILE A 7 -9.10 21.48 5.94
N PRO A 8 -10.18 21.23 6.70
CA PRO A 8 -10.18 21.55 8.13
C PRO A 8 -9.07 20.80 8.87
N SER A 9 -8.41 21.45 9.83
CA SER A 9 -7.21 20.90 10.50
C SER A 9 -7.47 19.59 11.24
N ASN A 10 -8.71 19.34 11.67
CA ASN A 10 -9.10 18.10 12.35
C ASN A 10 -9.27 16.90 11.41
N TYR A 11 -9.14 17.07 10.09
CA TYR A 11 -9.24 15.98 9.08
C TYR A 11 -7.88 15.44 8.66
N ILE A 12 -6.79 16.15 8.95
CA ILE A 12 -5.43 15.74 8.60
C ILE A 12 -4.68 15.47 9.88
N ARG A 13 -4.38 14.20 10.14
CA ARG A 13 -3.59 13.79 11.32
C ARG A 13 -2.09 14.03 11.12
N HIS A 14 -1.58 13.72 9.94
CA HIS A 14 -0.18 13.88 9.58
C HIS A 14 -0.07 14.23 8.10
N TRP A 15 0.89 15.11 7.76
CA TRP A 15 1.22 15.47 6.39
C TRP A 15 2.72 15.65 6.23
N GLY A 16 3.30 14.97 5.25
CA GLY A 16 4.72 15.07 4.94
C GLY A 16 5.51 13.87 5.46
N PHE A 17 6.76 14.13 5.83
CA PHE A 17 7.71 13.11 6.26
C PHE A 17 7.56 12.82 7.76
N ALA A 18 7.32 11.55 8.10
CA ALA A 18 7.40 11.06 9.47
C ALA A 18 8.87 11.06 9.93
N GLN A 19 9.16 11.65 11.08
CA GLN A 19 10.54 11.91 11.53
C GLN A 19 11.25 10.64 12.00
N SER A 20 10.51 9.56 12.24
CA SER A 20 11.07 8.27 12.63
C SER A 20 10.30 7.11 12.03
N LYS A 21 10.96 5.95 11.97
CA LYS A 21 10.32 4.70 11.55
C LYS A 21 9.12 4.33 12.43
N SER A 22 9.25 4.49 13.76
CA SER A 22 8.16 4.19 14.70
C SER A 22 6.96 5.10 14.50
N GLU A 23 7.18 6.39 14.21
CA GLU A 23 6.10 7.32 13.88
C GLU A 23 5.39 6.90 12.59
N TYR A 24 6.13 6.53 11.55
CA TYR A 24 5.56 6.02 10.30
C TYR A 24 4.72 4.75 10.52
N GLU A 25 5.25 3.77 11.26
CA GLU A 25 4.54 2.53 11.57
C GLU A 25 3.24 2.80 12.34
N GLN A 26 3.28 3.71 13.32
CA GLN A 26 2.09 4.11 14.07
C GLN A 26 1.03 4.75 13.17
N LEU A 27 1.43 5.62 12.24
CA LEU A 27 0.52 6.22 11.26
C LEU A 27 -0.14 5.17 10.36
N LEU A 28 0.59 4.11 9.99
CA LEU A 28 0.03 3.01 9.21
C LEU A 28 -0.97 2.18 10.01
N ILE A 29 -0.66 1.84 11.26
CA ILE A 29 -1.51 1.03 12.15
C ILE A 29 -2.84 1.73 12.45
N GLU A 30 -2.84 3.06 12.51
CA GLU A 30 -4.05 3.86 12.73
C GLU A 30 -4.95 3.96 11.48
N GLY A 31 -4.46 3.51 10.32
CA GLY A 31 -5.17 3.54 9.06
C GLY A 31 -6.12 2.36 8.86
N ASP A 32 -7.30 2.66 8.32
CA ASP A 32 -8.29 1.65 7.91
C ASP A 32 -8.15 1.30 6.40
N VAL A 33 -7.82 2.31 5.59
CA VAL A 33 -7.74 2.24 4.13
C VAL A 33 -6.51 3.00 3.67
N VAL A 34 -5.75 2.43 2.74
CA VAL A 34 -4.61 3.07 2.11
C VAL A 34 -4.89 3.31 0.63
N VAL A 35 -4.56 4.50 0.13
CA VAL A 35 -4.88 4.92 -1.24
C VAL A 35 -3.62 5.35 -1.96
N SER A 36 -3.39 4.80 -3.14
CA SER A 36 -2.43 5.34 -4.09
C SER A 36 -3.16 6.07 -5.21
N THR A 37 -2.71 7.28 -5.52
CA THR A 37 -3.09 8.01 -6.75
C THR A 37 -1.90 8.21 -7.69
N ALA A 38 -0.87 7.37 -7.55
CA ALA A 38 0.37 7.49 -8.28
C ALA A 38 0.17 7.43 -9.80
N GLN A 39 0.87 8.30 -10.53
CA GLN A 39 1.05 8.20 -11.98
C GLN A 39 2.20 7.26 -12.34
N HIS A 40 3.21 7.22 -11.48
CA HIS A 40 4.37 6.35 -11.57
C HIS A 40 4.73 5.83 -10.18
N GLU A 41 5.11 4.57 -10.12
CA GLU A 41 5.64 3.90 -8.93
C GLU A 41 6.62 2.81 -9.38
N PHE A 42 7.43 2.30 -8.46
CA PHE A 42 8.37 1.22 -8.75
C PHE A 42 7.78 -0.13 -8.33
N PHE A 43 7.64 -0.36 -7.02
CA PHE A 43 7.19 -1.63 -6.44
C PHE A 43 6.11 -1.47 -5.37
N GLY A 44 5.60 -0.25 -5.14
CA GLY A 44 4.52 -0.04 -4.20
C GLY A 44 4.81 -0.41 -2.74
N VAL A 45 6.08 -0.33 -2.29
CA VAL A 45 6.51 -0.73 -0.93
C VAL A 45 5.64 -0.09 0.17
N ALA A 46 5.37 1.21 0.09
CA ALA A 46 4.51 1.90 1.06
C ALA A 46 3.08 1.32 1.12
N MET A 47 2.54 0.88 -0.02
CA MET A 47 1.23 0.24 -0.07
C MET A 47 1.28 -1.16 0.57
N LEU A 48 2.35 -1.92 0.32
CA LEU A 48 2.57 -3.24 0.94
C LEU A 48 2.71 -3.12 2.46
N GLU A 49 3.49 -2.15 2.95
CA GLU A 49 3.65 -1.86 4.37
C GLU A 49 2.31 -1.50 5.04
N ALA A 50 1.53 -0.62 4.41
CA ALA A 50 0.20 -0.27 4.91
C ALA A 50 -0.74 -1.49 4.93
N CYS A 51 -0.70 -2.35 3.91
CA CYS A 51 -1.48 -3.60 3.91
C CYS A 51 -1.05 -4.56 5.02
N ARG A 52 0.25 -4.62 5.34
CA ARG A 52 0.77 -5.40 6.47
C ARG A 52 0.32 -4.85 7.81
N ALA A 53 0.13 -3.53 7.91
CA ALA A 53 -0.46 -2.88 9.07
C ALA A 53 -1.98 -3.10 9.19
N GLY A 54 -2.63 -3.69 8.17
CA GLY A 54 -4.05 -4.03 8.16
C GLY A 54 -4.91 -3.15 7.26
N CYS A 55 -4.34 -2.14 6.58
CA CYS A 55 -5.10 -1.26 5.70
C CYS A 55 -5.63 -1.99 4.47
N ILE A 56 -6.85 -1.65 4.04
CA ILE A 56 -7.38 -2.10 2.74
C ILE A 56 -6.78 -1.23 1.61
N PRO A 57 -6.13 -1.82 0.59
CA PRO A 57 -5.58 -1.04 -0.51
C PRO A 57 -6.63 -0.61 -1.52
N ILE A 58 -6.52 0.65 -1.96
CA ILE A 58 -7.15 1.18 -3.17
C ILE A 58 -6.05 1.74 -4.07
N VAL A 59 -5.81 1.09 -5.20
CA VAL A 59 -4.69 1.38 -6.11
C VAL A 59 -5.17 1.55 -7.56
N PRO A 60 -4.43 2.28 -8.41
CA PRO A 60 -4.70 2.30 -9.84
C PRO A 60 -4.65 0.89 -10.46
N ASP A 61 -5.52 0.60 -11.42
CA ASP A 61 -5.49 -0.62 -12.24
C ASP A 61 -4.43 -0.51 -13.35
N ARG A 62 -3.17 -0.34 -12.93
CA ARG A 62 -1.97 -0.17 -13.76
C ARG A 62 -0.71 -0.23 -12.87
N LEU A 63 0.47 -0.04 -13.45
CA LEU A 63 1.76 -0.10 -12.74
C LEU A 63 1.98 -1.50 -12.14
N ALA A 64 2.89 -1.68 -11.18
CA ALA A 64 3.10 -2.97 -10.52
C ALA A 64 1.86 -3.45 -9.73
N TYR A 65 0.87 -2.57 -9.48
CA TYR A 65 -0.30 -2.89 -8.69
C TYR A 65 -1.22 -3.97 -9.28
N THR A 66 -1.19 -4.19 -10.60
CA THR A 66 -1.94 -5.31 -11.20
C THR A 66 -1.39 -6.66 -10.77
N GLU A 67 -0.08 -6.72 -10.53
CA GLU A 67 0.63 -7.92 -10.05
C GLU A 67 0.57 -8.02 -8.52
N LEU A 68 0.85 -6.92 -7.82
CA LEU A 68 0.87 -6.87 -6.35
C LEU A 68 -0.51 -7.11 -5.72
N TYR A 69 -1.58 -6.68 -6.39
CA TYR A 69 -2.95 -6.77 -5.89
C TYR A 69 -3.84 -7.45 -6.93
N PRO A 70 -3.72 -8.78 -7.12
CA PRO A 70 -4.40 -9.50 -8.20
C PRO A 70 -5.93 -9.43 -8.11
N ASN A 71 -6.47 -9.27 -6.90
CA ASN A 71 -7.90 -9.06 -6.70
C ASN A 71 -8.31 -7.63 -7.13
N GLU A 72 -9.11 -7.57 -8.21
CA GLU A 72 -9.66 -6.33 -8.80
C GLU A 72 -10.44 -5.45 -7.82
N GLN A 73 -10.93 -5.99 -6.70
CA GLN A 73 -11.61 -5.18 -5.68
C GLN A 73 -10.72 -4.07 -5.11
N HIS A 74 -9.41 -4.25 -5.13
CA HIS A 74 -8.44 -3.25 -4.65
C HIS A 74 -8.08 -2.23 -5.72
N ARG A 75 -8.45 -2.45 -6.98
CA ARG A 75 -7.99 -1.64 -8.11
C ARG A 75 -9.08 -0.70 -8.62
N TYR A 76 -8.68 0.47 -9.11
CA TYR A 76 -9.58 1.42 -9.76
C TYR A 76 -9.04 1.92 -11.10
N ARG A 77 -9.94 2.11 -12.07
CA ARG A 77 -9.66 2.61 -13.42
C ARG A 77 -10.05 4.08 -13.59
N THR A 78 -11.05 4.54 -12.84
CA THR A 78 -11.59 5.90 -12.97
C THR A 78 -11.68 6.62 -11.63
N ARG A 79 -11.68 7.96 -11.67
CA ARG A 79 -11.91 8.79 -10.48
C ARG A 79 -13.24 8.46 -9.80
N THR A 80 -14.30 8.24 -10.57
CA THR A 80 -15.61 7.86 -10.04
C THR A 80 -15.55 6.54 -9.28
N GLN A 81 -14.82 5.55 -9.80
CA GLN A 81 -14.64 4.27 -9.12
C GLN A 81 -13.86 4.41 -7.81
N LEU A 82 -12.77 5.20 -7.81
CA LEU A 82 -12.02 5.53 -6.59
C LEU A 82 -12.93 6.15 -5.52
N LEU A 83 -13.69 7.19 -5.91
CA LEU A 83 -14.58 7.90 -4.99
C LEU A 83 -15.70 7.00 -4.46
N ASN A 84 -16.29 6.15 -5.29
CA ASN A 84 -17.32 5.21 -4.86
C ASN A 84 -16.80 4.20 -3.85
N LYS A 85 -15.60 3.64 -4.07
CA LYS A 85 -14.95 2.72 -3.12
C LYS A 85 -14.68 3.40 -1.78
N LEU A 86 -14.12 4.61 -1.80
CA LEU A 86 -13.88 5.39 -0.58
C LEU A 86 -15.17 5.69 0.18
N LYS A 87 -16.21 6.14 -0.53
CA LYS A 87 -17.53 6.40 0.05
C LYS A 87 -18.09 5.15 0.71
N GLU A 88 -18.01 4.00 0.04
CA GLU A 88 -18.47 2.72 0.59
C GLU A 88 -17.74 2.36 1.89
N TYR A 89 -16.42 2.49 1.94
CA TYR A 89 -15.64 2.18 3.13
C TYR A 89 -15.90 3.15 4.28
N CYS A 90 -16.07 4.45 3.99
CA CYS A 90 -16.48 5.43 5.01
C CYS A 90 -17.87 5.10 5.59
N GLN A 91 -18.80 4.59 4.78
CA GLN A 91 -20.14 4.20 5.22
C GLN A 91 -20.16 2.87 5.98
N LYS A 92 -19.14 2.03 5.79
CA LYS A 92 -19.01 0.71 6.40
C LYS A 92 -17.81 0.65 7.34
N ALA A 93 -17.59 1.69 8.14
CA ALA A 93 -16.39 1.82 8.98
C ALA A 93 -16.19 0.63 9.93
N ASP A 94 -17.26 0.13 10.55
CA ASP A 94 -17.19 -1.05 11.44
C ASP A 94 -16.75 -2.32 10.68
N TYR A 95 -17.20 -2.49 9.44
CA TYR A 95 -16.77 -3.59 8.60
C TYR A 95 -15.29 -3.47 8.25
N VAL A 96 -14.80 -2.27 7.93
CA VAL A 96 -13.40 -2.05 7.55
C VAL A 96 -12.48 -2.30 8.75
N ARG A 97 -12.83 -1.77 9.94
CA ARG A 97 -12.03 -1.88 11.17
C ARG A 97 -11.97 -3.29 11.75
N ASN A 98 -13.07 -4.03 11.68
CA ASN A 98 -13.14 -5.38 12.25
C ASN A 98 -12.76 -6.48 11.26
N ARG A 99 -12.48 -6.11 10.01
CA ARG A 99 -11.93 -7.06 9.04
C ARG A 99 -10.50 -7.40 9.46
N VAL A 100 -10.05 -8.60 9.09
CA VAL A 100 -8.64 -8.94 9.07
C VAL A 100 -8.17 -8.94 7.61
N PRO A 101 -7.79 -7.80 7.01
CA PRO A 101 -7.09 -7.83 5.74
C PRO A 101 -5.64 -8.18 6.04
N LYS A 102 -5.30 -9.45 5.90
CA LYS A 102 -3.90 -9.82 5.65
C LYS A 102 -3.79 -10.06 4.15
N GLN A 103 -3.46 -9.00 3.40
CA GLN A 103 -2.88 -9.24 2.08
C GLN A 103 -1.65 -10.12 2.29
N ASP A 104 -1.60 -11.24 1.59
CA ASP A 104 -0.43 -12.10 1.66
C ASP A 104 0.73 -11.39 0.97
N THR A 105 1.54 -10.74 1.81
CA THR A 105 2.78 -10.07 1.41
C THR A 105 4.00 -10.93 1.71
N PHE A 106 3.82 -12.18 2.20
CA PHE A 106 4.94 -13.08 2.50
C PHE A 106 5.75 -13.36 1.24
N GLN A 107 5.10 -13.39 0.09
CA GLN A 107 5.77 -13.57 -1.20
C GLN A 107 6.80 -12.48 -1.53
N PHE A 108 6.72 -11.32 -0.88
CA PHE A 108 7.63 -10.19 -1.07
C PHE A 108 8.65 -10.05 0.07
N GLU A 109 8.68 -10.98 1.02
CA GLU A 109 9.67 -10.97 2.10
C GLU A 109 11.04 -11.43 1.60
N TRP A 110 12.08 -10.67 1.97
CA TRP A 110 13.46 -10.93 1.57
C TRP A 110 13.99 -12.30 2.01
N GLU A 111 13.58 -12.76 3.20
CA GLU A 111 14.15 -13.94 3.86
C GLU A 111 13.28 -15.20 3.74
N LYS A 112 11.96 -15.05 3.55
CA LYS A 112 11.01 -16.16 3.74
C LYS A 112 10.42 -16.79 2.47
N ASN A 113 10.60 -16.18 1.29
CA ASN A 113 10.05 -16.71 0.05
C ASN A 113 11.15 -17.19 -0.91
N ASP A 114 11.34 -18.51 -1.04
CA ASP A 114 12.34 -19.21 -1.90
C ASP A 114 13.71 -18.49 -2.00
N GLY A 115 14.07 -17.75 -0.93
CA GLY A 115 15.04 -16.66 -0.90
C GLY A 115 15.11 -15.81 -2.18
N ILE A 116 14.32 -14.72 -2.32
CA ILE A 116 14.59 -13.67 -3.34
C ILE A 116 16.08 -13.32 -3.29
N ARG A 117 16.61 -13.08 -2.10
CA ARG A 117 18.04 -12.86 -1.86
C ARG A 117 18.91 -14.00 -2.44
N GLN A 118 18.56 -15.25 -2.20
CA GLN A 118 19.31 -16.41 -2.68
C GLN A 118 19.25 -16.54 -4.22
N LYS A 119 18.09 -16.31 -4.84
CA LYS A 119 17.93 -16.27 -6.29
C LYS A 119 18.81 -15.21 -6.93
N TYR A 120 18.86 -14.01 -6.36
CA TYR A 120 19.77 -12.96 -6.82
C TYR A 120 21.24 -13.35 -6.63
N LEU A 121 21.62 -13.89 -5.48
CA LEU A 121 22.99 -14.36 -5.23
C LEU A 121 23.42 -15.42 -6.26
N GLN A 122 22.59 -16.43 -6.51
CA GLN A 122 22.84 -17.48 -7.51
C GLN A 122 23.02 -16.89 -8.93
N LEU A 123 22.16 -15.94 -9.33
CA LEU A 123 22.29 -15.27 -10.63
C LEU A 123 23.61 -14.53 -10.76
N PHE A 124 24.05 -13.80 -9.72
CA PHE A 124 25.35 -13.12 -9.74
C PHE A 124 26.52 -14.12 -9.83
N GLU A 125 26.50 -15.18 -9.03
CA GLU A 125 27.53 -16.22 -9.04
C GLU A 125 27.65 -16.93 -10.42
N SER A 126 26.50 -17.21 -11.06
CA SER A 126 26.47 -17.85 -12.38
C SER A 126 26.99 -16.98 -13.54
N ASN A 127 26.94 -15.66 -13.40
CA ASN A 127 27.35 -14.70 -14.44
C ASN A 127 28.78 -14.17 -14.26
N ILE A 128 29.41 -14.42 -13.11
CA ILE A 128 30.82 -14.08 -12.85
C ILE A 128 31.74 -15.26 -13.20
N SER A 129 31.20 -16.47 -13.29
CA SER A 129 31.95 -17.71 -13.57
C SER A 129 32.01 -18.08 -15.07
N ASN A 130 31.59 -17.17 -15.95
CA ASN A 130 31.76 -17.23 -17.42
C ASN A 130 32.65 -16.06 -17.86
#